data_AF-A0A317FK23-F1
#
_entry.id   AF-A0A317FK23-F1
#
_cell.length_a   1.000
_cell.length_b   1.000
_cell.length_c   1.000
_cell.angle_alpha   90.00
_cell.angle_beta   90.00
_cell.angle_gamma   90.00
#
_symmetry.space_group_name_H-M   'P 1'
#
loop_
_entity.id
_entity.type
_entity.pdbx_description
1 polymer ?
#
loop_
_entity_poly.entity_id
_entity_poly.type
_entity_poly.pdbx_seq_one_letter_code
_entity_poly.pdbx_strand_id
1 'polypeptide(L)'
;MAAVIAVLLTLLPFGLYLAWRRYGPNSGEPSSGMVLSLLLGVGLMLGTAVWWGLSRSLEPGGTYVPAVLGPDGTVQRGHTEPRR
;
A
#
# COMPACT_ATOMS: atom_id res chain seq x y z
N MET A 1 13.80 5.82 12.44
CA MET A 1 12.37 6.05 12.11
C MET A 1 11.81 4.91 11.25
N ALA A 2 12.40 4.58 10.09
CA ALA A 2 11.95 3.47 9.24
C ALA A 2 11.92 2.10 9.95
N ALA A 3 12.94 1.78 10.75
CA ALA A 3 12.98 0.52 11.50
C ALA A 3 11.85 0.38 12.54
N VAL A 4 11.50 1.49 13.23
CA VAL A 4 10.39 1.50 14.19
C VAL A 4 9.06 1.28 13.49
N ILE A 5 8.84 1.94 12.34
CA ILE A 5 7.64 1.74 11.52
C ILE A 5 7.55 0.28 11.05
N ALA A 6 8.65 -0.30 10.58
CA ALA A 6 8.69 -1.69 10.15
C ALA A 6 8.29 -2.64 11.30
N VAL A 7 8.87 -2.46 12.49
CA VAL A 7 8.52 -3.25 13.69
C VAL A 7 7.04 -3.09 14.05
N LEU A 8 6.52 -1.87 14.05
CA LEU A 8 5.10 -1.62 14.34
C LEU A 8 4.18 -2.27 13.32
N LEU A 9 4.51 -2.22 12.03
CA LEU A 9 3.76 -2.89 10.96
C LEU A 9 3.81 -4.41 11.10
N THR A 10 4.96 -4.98 11.47
CA THR A 10 5.11 -6.43 11.76
C THR A 10 4.24 -6.86 12.94
N LEU A 11 4.15 -6.04 13.99
CA LEU A 11 3.37 -6.35 15.19
C LEU A 11 1.87 -6.04 15.03
N LEU A 12 1.49 -5.21 14.07
CA LEU A 12 0.11 -4.78 13.84
C LEU A 12 -0.92 -5.92 13.77
N PRO A 13 -0.74 -7.00 12.97
CA PRO A 13 -1.74 -8.07 12.90
C PRO A 13 -1.94 -8.77 14.26
N PHE A 14 -0.87 -8.96 15.04
CA PHE A 14 -0.95 -9.56 16.38
C PHE A 14 -1.64 -8.63 17.36
N GLY A 15 -1.32 -7.33 17.32
CA GLY A 15 -1.98 -6.31 18.15
C GLY A 15 -3.47 -6.22 17.87
N LEU A 16 -3.86 -6.21 16.59
CA LEU A 16 -5.27 -6.22 16.17
C LEU A 16 -5.99 -7.49 16.62
N TYR A 17 -5.35 -8.66 16.50
CA TYR A 17 -5.92 -9.92 16.98
C TYR A 17 -6.12 -9.93 18.51
N LEU A 18 -5.13 -9.47 19.27
CA LEU A 18 -5.24 -9.37 20.73
C LEU A 18 -6.31 -8.37 21.16
N ALA A 19 -6.40 -7.23 20.48
CA ALA A 19 -7.46 -6.25 20.70
C ALA A 19 -8.84 -6.86 20.40
N TRP A 20 -8.99 -7.58 19.29
CA TRP A 20 -10.22 -8.30 18.98
C TRP A 20 -10.56 -9.36 20.02
N ARG A 21 -9.57 -10.12 20.51
CA ARG A 21 -9.80 -11.10 21.59
C ARG A 21 -10.27 -10.44 22.89
N ARG A 22 -9.83 -9.20 23.16
CA ARG A 22 -10.16 -8.48 24.39
C ARG A 22 -11.51 -7.75 24.32
N TYR A 23 -11.82 -7.17 23.17
CA TYR A 23 -12.98 -6.28 22.98
C TYR A 23 -14.04 -6.85 22.03
N GLY A 24 -13.74 -7.98 21.40
CA GLY A 24 -14.63 -8.64 20.47
C GLY A 24 -15.90 -9.18 21.16
N PRO A 25 -16.97 -9.38 20.39
CA PRO A 25 -18.24 -9.82 20.93
C PRO A 25 -18.13 -11.20 21.58
N ASN A 26 -18.62 -11.33 22.82
CA ASN A 26 -18.67 -12.59 23.56
C ASN A 26 -19.50 -13.68 22.85
N SER A 27 -20.37 -13.29 21.92
CA SER A 27 -21.24 -14.19 21.14
C SER A 27 -20.57 -14.81 19.91
N GLY A 28 -19.29 -14.54 19.65
CA GLY A 28 -18.51 -15.16 18.57
C GLY A 28 -18.72 -14.55 17.19
N GLU A 29 -19.87 -13.91 16.92
CA GLU A 29 -20.17 -13.28 15.63
C GLU A 29 -19.84 -11.78 15.62
N PRO A 30 -19.07 -11.30 14.62
CA PRO A 30 -18.83 -9.86 14.45
C PRO A 30 -20.14 -9.13 14.13
N SER A 31 -20.33 -7.96 14.74
CA SER A 31 -21.51 -7.14 14.47
C SER A 31 -21.53 -6.66 13.01
N SER A 32 -22.72 -6.47 12.44
CA SER A 32 -22.85 -5.94 11.07
C SER A 32 -22.15 -4.59 10.90
N GLY A 33 -22.14 -3.75 11.93
CA GLY A 33 -21.40 -2.49 11.95
C GLY A 33 -19.89 -2.70 11.81
N MET A 34 -19.32 -3.68 12.53
CA MET A 34 -17.89 -4.02 12.41
C MET A 34 -17.54 -4.51 11.00
N VAL A 35 -18.38 -5.38 10.43
CA VAL A 35 -18.19 -5.88 9.06
C VAL A 35 -18.25 -4.74 8.04
N LEU A 36 -19.25 -3.84 8.16
CA LEU A 36 -19.38 -2.68 7.29
C LEU A 36 -18.18 -1.74 7.38
N SER A 37 -17.69 -1.45 8.59
CA SER A 37 -16.49 -0.62 8.77
C SER A 37 -15.26 -1.24 8.13
N LEU A 38 -15.10 -2.57 8.23
CA LEU A 38 -14.00 -3.31 7.61
C LEU A 38 -14.08 -3.24 6.09
N LEU A 39 -15.27 -3.44 5.51
CA LEU A 39 -15.49 -3.34 4.07
C LEU A 39 -15.23 -1.92 3.55
N LEU A 40 -15.68 -0.89 4.26
CA LEU A 40 -15.39 0.51 3.91
C LEU A 40 -13.89 0.81 3.97
N GLY A 41 -13.20 0.33 5.00
CA GLY A 41 -11.75 0.50 5.14
C GLY A 41 -10.98 -0.15 3.99
N VAL A 42 -11.32 -1.40 3.65
CA VAL A 42 -10.73 -2.11 2.50
C VAL A 42 -11.05 -1.39 1.19
N GLY A 43 -12.30 -0.95 1.00
CA GLY A 43 -12.72 -0.21 -0.18
C GLY A 43 -11.95 1.09 -0.36
N LEU A 44 -11.77 1.87 0.71
CA LEU A 44 -10.97 3.09 0.69
C LEU A 44 -9.49 2.80 0.39
N MET A 45 -8.91 1.77 1.01
CA MET A 45 -7.52 1.37 0.76
C MET A 45 -7.29 1.01 -0.72
N LEU A 46 -8.13 0.14 -1.27
CA LEU A 46 -8.04 -0.29 -2.66
C LEU A 46 -8.32 0.87 -3.62
N GLY A 47 -9.38 1.65 -3.38
CA GLY A 47 -9.70 2.81 -4.20
C GLY A 47 -8.57 3.84 -4.24
N THR A 48 -7.95 4.12 -3.10
CA THR A 48 -6.78 5.02 -3.02
C THR A 48 -5.57 4.45 -3.76
N ALA A 49 -5.29 3.15 -3.61
CA ALA A 49 -4.19 2.50 -4.30
C ALA A 49 -4.36 2.54 -5.82
N VAL A 50 -5.56 2.27 -6.32
CA VAL A 50 -5.91 2.36 -7.75
C VAL A 50 -5.78 3.79 -8.24
N TRP A 51 -6.39 4.75 -7.55
CA TRP A 51 -6.31 6.17 -7.90
C TRP A 51 -4.85 6.66 -7.99
N TRP A 52 -4.04 6.33 -6.99
CA TRP A 52 -2.63 6.69 -6.95
C TRP A 52 -1.83 6.02 -8.07
N GLY A 53 -2.09 4.74 -8.33
CA GLY A 53 -1.46 4.00 -9.43
C GLY A 53 -1.75 4.62 -10.80
N LEU A 54 -3.01 5.02 -11.04
CA LEU A 54 -3.42 5.71 -12.26
C LEU A 54 -2.84 7.12 -12.36
N SER A 55 -2.66 7.83 -11.24
CA SER A 55 -2.05 9.17 -11.23
C SER A 55 -0.55 9.15 -11.53
N ARG A 56 0.11 8.01 -11.33
CA ARG A 56 1.56 7.81 -11.49
C ARG A 56 1.91 6.88 -12.64
N SER A 57 0.92 6.40 -13.40
CA SER A 57 1.16 5.50 -14.51
C SER A 57 1.94 6.20 -15.61
N LEU A 58 2.82 5.44 -16.26
CA LEU A 58 3.49 5.86 -17.48
C LEU A 58 2.46 6.24 -18.55
N GLU A 59 2.78 7.24 -19.37
CA GLU A 59 1.90 7.63 -20.48
C GLU A 59 1.62 6.40 -21.37
N PRO A 60 0.34 6.19 -21.76
CA PRO A 60 -0.02 5.09 -22.65
C PRO A 60 0.83 5.13 -23.93
N GLY A 61 1.59 4.06 -24.17
CA GLY A 61 2.47 3.96 -25.34
C GLY A 61 3.91 4.44 -25.15
N GLY A 62 4.27 4.97 -23.98
CA GLY A 62 5.66 5.29 -23.63
C GLY A 62 6.53 4.03 -23.46
N THR A 63 7.80 4.10 -23.87
CA THR A 63 8.77 3.02 -23.63
C THR A 63 9.49 3.30 -22.32
N TYR A 64 9.47 2.34 -21.40
CA TYR A 64 10.19 2.44 -20.13
C TYR A 64 11.71 2.33 -20.37
N VAL A 65 12.45 3.37 -19.96
CA VAL A 65 13.91 3.37 -19.92
C VAL A 65 14.34 3.10 -18.47
N PRO A 66 15.06 2.00 -18.20
CA PRO A 66 15.47 1.66 -16.85
C PRO A 66 16.47 2.65 -16.28
N ALA A 67 16.54 2.72 -14.95
CA ALA A 67 17.58 3.48 -14.28
C ALA A 67 18.96 2.89 -14.59
N VAL A 68 19.94 3.75 -14.88
CA VAL A 68 21.32 3.37 -15.19
C VAL A 68 22.30 4.15 -14.31
N LEU A 69 23.45 3.54 -14.04
CA LEU A 69 24.53 4.21 -13.32
C LEU A 69 25.37 5.02 -14.32
N GLY A 70 25.52 6.32 -14.07
CA GLY A 70 26.35 7.21 -14.87
C GLY A 70 27.85 6.90 -14.69
N PRO A 71 28.71 7.36 -15.63
CA PRO A 71 30.17 7.18 -15.55
C PRO A 71 30.81 7.76 -14.27
N ASP A 72 30.15 8.75 -13.70
CA ASP A 72 30.44 9.51 -12.49
C ASP A 72 29.84 8.87 -11.22
N GLY A 73 29.20 7.69 -11.34
CA GLY A 73 28.58 6.98 -10.23
C GLY A 73 27.23 7.54 -9.79
N THR A 74 26.68 8.53 -10.50
CA THR A 74 25.37 9.10 -10.22
C THR A 74 24.26 8.22 -10.81
N VAL A 75 23.15 8.05 -10.08
CA VAL A 75 22.01 7.27 -10.57
C VAL A 75 21.15 8.14 -11.49
N GLN A 76 21.10 7.80 -12.78
CA GLN A 76 20.14 8.37 -13.71
C GLN A 76 18.80 7.64 -13.53
N ARG A 77 17.76 8.36 -13.11
CA ARG A 77 16.46 7.76 -12.81
C ARG A 77 15.81 7.21 -14.08
N GLY A 78 15.12 6.08 -13.93
CA GLY A 78 14.26 5.55 -14.97
C GLY A 78 13.17 6.56 -15.34
N HIS A 79 12.88 6.65 -16.64
CA HIS A 79 11.94 7.60 -17.20
C HIS A 79 11.26 6.95 -18.42
N THR A 80 10.24 7.62 -18.94
CA THR A 80 9.58 7.22 -20.19
C THR A 80 10.07 8.06 -21.35
N GLU A 81 10.32 7.41 -22.48
CA GLU A 81 10.48 8.07 -23.76
C GLU A 81 9.26 7.85 -24.66
N PRO A 82 8.90 8.85 -25.50
CA PRO A 82 7.92 8.66 -26.56
C PRO A 82 8.35 7.53 -27.49
N ARG A 83 7.42 6.64 -27.84
CA ARG A 83 7.66 5.60 -28.84
C ARG A 83 7.90 6.27 -30.20
N ARG A 84 9.11 6.08 -30.74
CA ARG A 84 9.46 6.50 -32.11
C ARG A 84 8.84 5.57 -33.15
#